data_AF-A0AAN8EXD6-F1
#
_entry.id   AF-A0AAN8EXD6-F1
#
_cell.length_a   1.000
_cell.length_b   1.000
_cell.length_c   1.000
_cell.angle_alpha   90.00
_cell.angle_beta   90.00
_cell.angle_gamma   90.00
#
_symmetry.space_group_name_H-M   'P 1'
#
loop_
_entity.id
_entity.type
_entity.pdbx_description
1 polymer ?
#
loop_
_entity_poly.entity_id
_entity_poly.type
_entity_poly.pdbx_seq_one_letter_code
_entity_poly.pdbx_strand_id
1 'polypeptide(L)' 'MRIWRKGLVAMWREQDQDCVFVEMSRNVNSGPHHVIECIPMPFEIGDTAPIYFKVGHFSYYLFS' A
#
# COMPACT_ATOMS: atom_id res chain seq x y z
N MET A 1 -7.27 2.82 12.90
CA MET A 1 -6.52 2.51 11.66
C MET A 1 -6.78 3.49 10.50
N ARG A 2 -7.15 4.76 10.74
CA ARG A 2 -7.86 5.56 9.72
C ARG A 2 -7.31 6.95 9.40
N ILE A 3 -6.67 7.67 10.34
CA ILE A 3 -6.27 9.07 10.12
C ILE A 3 -4.99 9.18 9.30
N TRP A 4 -3.93 8.46 9.69
CA TRP A 4 -2.63 8.56 9.04
C TRP A 4 -2.69 8.15 7.55
N ARG A 5 -3.45 7.09 7.23
CA ARG A 5 -3.66 6.67 5.82
C ARG A 5 -4.33 7.74 5.00
N LYS A 6 -5.45 8.29 5.49
CA LYS A 6 -6.17 9.37 4.79
C LYS A 6 -5.30 10.61 4.61
N GLY A 7 -4.50 10.96 5.62
CA GLY A 7 -3.54 12.05 5.54
C GLY A 7 -2.49 11.83 4.46
N LEU A 8 -1.90 10.64 4.39
CA LEU A 8 -0.92 10.29 3.36
C LEU A 8 -1.55 10.25 1.95
N VAL A 9 -2.75 9.69 1.80
CA VAL A 9 -3.47 9.70 0.51
C VAL A 9 -3.75 11.13 0.06
N ALA A 10 -4.22 12.00 0.96
CA ALA A 10 -4.45 13.40 0.63
C ALA A 10 -3.15 14.12 0.22
N MET A 11 -2.07 13.92 0.99
CA MET A 11 -0.75 14.51 0.74
C MET A 11 -0.16 14.09 -0.63
N TRP A 12 -0.30 12.81 -1.00
CA TRP A 12 0.19 12.33 -2.30
C TRP A 12 -0.69 12.79 -3.46
N ARG A 13 -2.00 12.86 -3.25
CA ARG A 13 -2.93 13.38 -4.25
C ARG A 13 -2.69 14.85 -4.57
N GLU A 14 -2.32 15.66 -3.58
CA GLU A 14 -1.90 17.06 -3.79
C GLU A 14 -0.63 17.18 -4.63
N GLN A 15 0.17 16.12 -4.72
CA GLN A 15 1.39 16.03 -5.52
C GLN A 15 1.17 15.27 -6.85
N ASP A 16 -0.09 15.12 -7.27
CA ASP A 16 -0.48 14.39 -8.49
C ASP A 16 0.00 12.92 -8.52
N GLN A 17 0.04 12.28 -7.35
CA GLN A 17 0.41 10.88 -7.18
C GLN A 17 -0.69 10.08 -6.47
N ASP A 18 -0.71 8.78 -6.73
CA ASP A 18 -1.42 7.77 -5.93
C ASP A 18 -0.45 7.11 -4.94
N CYS A 19 -0.97 6.28 -4.03
CA CYS A 19 -0.12 5.46 -3.17
C CYS A 19 -0.70 4.07 -2.89
N VAL A 20 0.20 3.10 -2.76
CA VAL A 20 -0.12 1.73 -2.33
C VAL A 20 0.40 1.50 -0.92
N PHE A 21 -0.43 0.90 -0.08
CA PHE A 21 -0.04 0.47 1.25
C PHE A 21 0.24 -1.03 1.28
N VAL A 22 1.42 -1.41 1.77
CA VAL A 22 1.87 -2.81 1.80
C VAL A 22 2.29 -3.18 3.21
N GLU A 23 1.93 -4.39 3.63
CA GLU A 23 2.49 -5.02 4.83
C GLU A 23 3.01 -6.42 4.48
N MET A 24 4.16 -6.78 5.04
CA MET A 24 4.71 -8.12 4.90
C MET A 24 4.80 -8.79 6.27
N SER A 25 3.97 -9.80 6.49
CA SER A 25 4.01 -10.61 7.70
C SER A 25 4.80 -11.89 7.46
N ARG A 26 6.12 -11.83 7.63
CA ARG A 26 7.01 -13.01 7.55
C ARG A 26 7.50 -13.39 8.94
N ASN A 27 7.59 -14.70 9.19
CA ASN A 27 8.14 -15.26 10.43
C ASN A 27 7.49 -14.68 11.70
N VAL A 28 6.16 -14.67 11.76
CA VAL A 28 5.38 -14.03 12.84
C VAL A 28 5.75 -14.56 14.24
N ASN A 29 6.26 -15.79 14.32
CA ASN A 29 6.77 -16.41 15.54
C ASN A 29 7.96 -15.67 16.17
N SER A 30 8.72 -14.88 15.40
CA SER A 30 9.81 -14.07 15.94
C SER A 30 9.34 -12.72 16.54
N GLY A 31 8.04 -12.45 16.54
CA GLY A 31 7.45 -11.22 17.07
C GLY A 31 8.04 -9.92 16.49
N PRO A 32 8.26 -9.80 15.16
CA PRO A 32 8.84 -8.59 14.59
C PRO A 32 7.89 -7.40 14.75
N HIS A 33 8.45 -6.18 14.74
CA HIS A 33 7.64 -4.97 14.68
C HIS A 33 6.78 -4.97 13.42
N HIS A 34 5.50 -4.61 13.58
CA HIS A 34 4.58 -4.46 12.45
C HIS A 34 4.82 -3.13 11.75
N VAL A 35 5.06 -3.19 10.44
CA VAL A 35 5.36 -2.04 9.60
C VAL A 35 4.42 -2.07 8.39
N ILE A 36 3.82 -0.92 8.09
CA ILE A 36 3.04 -0.70 6.88
C ILE A 36 3.78 0.34 6.04
N GLU A 37 4.19 -0.07 4.86
CA GLU A 37 4.86 0.79 3.89
C GLU A 37 3.83 1.58 3.08
N CYS A 38 4.16 2.82 2.73
CA CYS A 38 3.38 3.69 1.85
C CYS A 38 4.25 4.04 0.65
N ILE A 39 3.86 3.55 -0.52
CA ILE A 39 4.66 3.65 -1.75
C ILE A 39 3.93 4.60 -2.71
N PRO A 40 4.40 5.84 -2.89
CA PRO A 40 3.80 6.77 -3.84
C PRO A 40 4.17 6.41 -5.28
N MET A 41 3.25 6.65 -6.20
CA MET A 41 3.42 6.31 -7.62
C MET A 41 2.50 7.15 -8.52
N PRO A 42 2.82 7.28 -9.82
CA PRO A 42 1.92 7.92 -10.78
C PRO A 42 0.54 7.24 -10.83
N PHE A 43 -0.53 8.02 -11.00
CA PHE A 43 -1.91 7.50 -11.04
C PHE A 43 -2.13 6.40 -12.06
N GLU A 44 -1.55 6.52 -13.27
CA GLU A 44 -1.68 5.52 -14.33
C GLU A 44 -1.15 4.14 -13.89
N ILE A 45 -0.10 4.13 -13.07
CA ILE A 45 0.46 2.90 -12.51
C ILE A 45 -0.37 2.43 -11.31
N GLY A 46 -0.86 3.35 -10.48
CA GLY A 46 -1.78 3.05 -9.36
C GLY A 46 -3.07 2.36 -9.82
N ASP A 47 -3.68 2.84 -10.91
CA ASP A 47 -4.93 2.30 -11.47
C ASP A 47 -4.77 0.87 -12.00
N THR A 48 -3.58 0.54 -12.52
CA THR A 48 -3.25 -0.81 -12.98
C THR A 48 -2.62 -1.69 -11.90
N ALA A 49 -2.21 -1.12 -10.76
CA ALA A 49 -1.59 -1.88 -9.67
C ALA A 49 -2.42 -3.11 -9.24
N PRO A 50 -3.76 -3.04 -9.08
CA PRO A 50 -4.56 -4.19 -8.65
C PRO A 50 -4.42 -5.44 -9.52
N ILE A 51 -4.24 -5.31 -10.84
CA ILE A 51 -4.12 -6.49 -11.71
C ILE A 51 -2.80 -7.24 -11.46
N TYR A 52 -1.71 -6.53 -11.20
CA TYR A 52 -0.41 -7.14 -10.90
C TYR A 52 -0.45 -7.98 -9.62
N PHE A 53 -1.19 -7.49 -8.62
CA PHE A 53 -1.35 -8.17 -7.33
C PHE A 53 -2.48 -9.22 -7.32
N LYS A 54 -3.33 -9.25 -8.35
CA LYS A 54 -4.34 -10.31 -8.54
C LYS A 54 -3.82 -11.49 -9.35
N VAL A 55 -2.90 -11.23 -10.30
CA VAL A 55 -2.26 -12.27 -11.12
C VAL A 55 -1.17 -13.01 -10.35
N GLY A 56 -0.40 -12.29 -9.53
CA GLY A 56 0.44 -12.92 -8.51
C GLY A 56 -0.43 -13.24 -7.30
N HIS A 57 -0.53 -14.49 -6.87
CA HIS A 57 -1.35 -14.96 -5.75
C HIS A 57 -0.84 -14.43 -4.38
N PHE A 58 -0.74 -13.11 -4.21
CA PHE A 58 -0.22 -12.45 -3.02
C PHE A 58 -1.39 -11.95 -2.15
N SER A 59 -1.60 -12.65 -1.04
CA SER A 59 -2.77 -12.48 -0.16
C SER A 59 -2.77 -11.19 0.70
N TYR A 60 -1.96 -10.17 0.42
CA TYR A 60 -1.74 -9.05 1.35
C TYR A 60 -1.57 -7.69 0.66
N TYR A 61 -2.62 -7.20 -0.01
CA TYR A 61 -2.64 -5.83 -0.53
C TYR A 61 -3.99 -5.16 -0.21
N LEU A 62 -3.93 -4.01 0.45
CA LEU A 62 -5.08 -3.15 0.71
C LEU A 62 -4.98 -1.95 -0.23
N PHE A 63 -5.72 -1.99 -1.35
CA PHE A 63 -5.87 -0.84 -2.23
C PHE A 63 -6.70 0.24 -1.53
N SER A 64 -6.27 1.50 -1.65
CA SER A 64 -6.95 2.64 -1.01
C SER A 64 -8.28 2.97 -1.67
#